data_AF-A0A1B1MD33-F1
#
_entry.id   AF-A0A1B1MD33-F1
#
_cell.length_a   1.000
_cell.length_b   1.000
_cell.length_c   1.000
_cell.angle_alpha   90.00
_cell.angle_beta   90.00
_cell.angle_gamma   90.00
#
_symmetry.space_group_name_H-M   'P 1'
#
loop_
_entity.id
_entity.type
_entity.pdbx_description
1 polymer ?
#
loop_
_entity_poly.entity_id
_entity_poly.type
_entity_poly.pdbx_seq_one_letter_code
_entity_poly.pdbx_strand_id
1 'polypeptide(L)'
;MDEERSQGLDQRQDGLEQRRGDLEKRLKAYEGRPSAVAGTGKDPVNLPMIRHWCEAMGDTNPAYSGPDAVAPPTMLQAWTMGGLSGHTARTEAYDELLALLDEAGCTAVVATDCEQEYVRPLRPGDEITFDTVIESVSERKRTKLGTGYFVTTRMNIRAGGELAGTHRFRILKYAPAHRPEKKPPRPHPVVNRDNAGFWDGVRQHRLLIQRCADCAALRFPWLPGCGSCGSPDWDTVEATGEGTVYSYVVMHHPPFPAFDPPYAVALIELTEGVRMISNIVGVPHDRVRIGRPVRLEFQRYDDEVVLPVFRAAEEPEGRTYATR
;
A
#
# COMPACT_ATOMS: atom_id res chain seq x y z
N MET A 1 45.18 13.71 -4.37
CA MET A 1 43.83 13.64 -3.78
C MET A 1 42.81 12.98 -4.70
N ASP A 2 42.86 13.14 -6.03
CA ASP A 2 41.92 12.44 -6.94
C ASP A 2 42.28 10.97 -7.20
N GLU A 3 43.57 10.59 -7.23
CA GLU A 3 43.99 9.19 -7.44
C GLU A 3 43.68 8.26 -6.26
N GLU A 4 43.88 8.71 -5.01
CA GLU A 4 43.55 7.91 -3.80
C GLU A 4 42.04 7.69 -3.65
N ARG A 5 41.22 8.64 -4.12
CA ARG A 5 39.75 8.54 -4.09
C ARG A 5 39.22 7.61 -5.18
N SER A 6 39.90 7.52 -6.31
CA SER A 6 39.61 6.56 -7.39
C SER A 6 40.00 5.13 -6.99
N GLN A 7 41.19 4.93 -6.39
CA GLN A 7 41.65 3.62 -5.92
C GLN A 7 40.78 3.05 -4.79
N GLY A 8 40.26 3.89 -3.90
CA GLY A 8 39.33 3.48 -2.84
C GLY A 8 37.90 3.15 -3.30
N LEU A 9 37.49 3.58 -4.50
CA LEU A 9 36.21 3.21 -5.13
C LEU A 9 36.33 1.88 -5.89
N ASP A 10 37.45 1.70 -6.59
CA ASP A 10 37.78 0.49 -7.36
C ASP A 10 37.91 -0.74 -6.44
N GLN A 11 38.67 -0.62 -5.34
CA GLN A 11 38.79 -1.68 -4.32
C GLN A 11 37.47 -2.04 -3.62
N ARG A 12 36.53 -1.08 -3.50
CA ARG A 12 35.19 -1.34 -2.96
C ARG A 12 34.29 -2.04 -3.96
N GLN A 13 34.41 -1.73 -5.25
CA GLN A 13 33.69 -2.42 -6.32
C GLN A 13 34.18 -3.86 -6.48
N ASP A 14 35.49 -4.09 -6.47
CA ASP A 14 36.09 -5.43 -6.51
C ASP A 14 35.63 -6.29 -5.33
N GLY A 15 35.62 -5.74 -4.11
CA GLY A 15 35.13 -6.45 -2.93
C GLY A 15 33.64 -6.78 -2.97
N LEU A 16 32.81 -5.93 -3.58
CA LEU A 16 31.38 -6.18 -3.79
C LEU A 16 31.13 -7.23 -4.86
N GLU A 17 31.91 -7.20 -5.93
CA GLU A 17 31.83 -8.11 -7.06
C GLU A 17 32.31 -9.52 -6.69
N GLN A 18 33.35 -9.62 -5.87
CA GLN A 18 33.82 -10.88 -5.30
C GLN A 18 32.82 -11.49 -4.30
N ARG A 19 32.21 -10.68 -3.43
CA ARG A 19 31.11 -11.12 -2.55
C ARG A 19 29.87 -11.56 -3.34
N ARG A 20 29.60 -10.92 -4.47
CA ARG A 20 28.51 -11.29 -5.38
C ARG A 20 28.77 -12.62 -6.07
N GLY A 21 29.98 -12.82 -6.61
CA GLY A 21 30.38 -14.08 -7.23
C GLY A 21 30.41 -15.26 -6.25
N ASP A 22 30.78 -15.01 -4.99
CA ASP A 22 30.70 -16.03 -3.93
C ASP A 22 29.25 -16.42 -3.60
N LEU A 23 28.35 -15.43 -3.49
CA LEU A 23 26.92 -15.69 -3.30
C LEU A 23 26.33 -16.53 -4.45
N GLU A 24 26.62 -16.17 -5.70
CA GLU A 24 26.10 -16.91 -6.86
C GLU A 24 26.57 -18.37 -6.89
N LYS A 25 27.83 -18.64 -6.53
CA LYS A 25 28.35 -20.01 -6.39
C LYS A 25 27.62 -20.78 -5.29
N ARG A 26 27.39 -20.15 -4.13
CA ARG A 26 26.65 -20.76 -3.02
C ARG A 26 25.21 -21.06 -3.40
N LEU A 27 24.53 -20.15 -4.09
CA LEU A 27 23.16 -20.35 -4.60
C LEU A 27 23.10 -21.51 -5.60
N LYS A 28 24.07 -21.59 -6.53
CA LYS A 28 24.16 -22.69 -7.49
C LYS A 28 24.37 -24.06 -6.85
N ALA A 29 25.02 -24.13 -5.68
CA ALA A 29 25.21 -25.39 -4.96
C ALA A 29 23.91 -26.02 -4.43
N TYR A 30 22.78 -25.29 -4.45
CA TYR A 30 21.46 -25.81 -4.10
C TYR A 30 20.72 -26.45 -5.29
N GLU A 31 21.17 -26.25 -6.53
CA GLU A 31 20.56 -26.90 -7.70
C GLU A 31 20.66 -28.42 -7.58
N GLY A 32 19.55 -29.12 -7.86
CA GLY A 32 19.44 -30.57 -7.72
C GLY A 32 19.21 -31.06 -6.28
N ARG A 33 19.29 -30.20 -5.26
CA ARG A 33 18.97 -30.59 -3.88
C ARG A 33 17.45 -30.76 -3.70
N PRO A 34 17.02 -31.73 -2.89
CA PRO A 34 15.61 -31.85 -2.55
C PRO A 34 15.16 -30.63 -1.71
N SER A 35 13.96 -30.15 -2.01
CA SER A 35 13.21 -29.16 -1.23
C SER A 35 12.14 -29.82 -0.35
N ALA A 36 11.70 -31.02 -0.73
CA ALA A 36 10.85 -31.91 0.06
C ALA A 36 11.16 -33.36 -0.35
N VAL A 37 11.28 -34.26 0.62
CA VAL A 37 11.50 -35.70 0.37
C VAL A 37 10.34 -36.47 1.00
N ALA A 38 9.66 -37.30 0.20
CA ALA A 38 8.56 -38.15 0.64
C ALA A 38 7.49 -37.37 1.44
N GLY A 39 7.13 -36.17 0.96
CA GLY A 39 6.04 -35.40 1.55
C GLY A 39 4.71 -36.11 1.34
N THR A 40 3.84 -36.06 2.34
CA THR A 40 2.49 -36.59 2.25
C THR A 40 1.49 -35.44 2.33
N GLY A 41 0.47 -35.49 1.48
CA GLY A 41 -0.68 -34.58 1.59
C GLY A 41 -1.34 -34.72 2.97
N LYS A 42 -1.91 -33.63 3.49
CA LYS A 42 -2.55 -33.65 4.81
C LYS A 42 -3.80 -34.52 4.84
N ASP A 43 -4.52 -34.51 3.72
CA ASP A 43 -5.76 -35.24 3.54
C ASP A 43 -5.64 -36.04 2.23
N PRO A 44 -6.25 -37.23 2.16
CA PRO A 44 -6.50 -37.85 0.88
C PRO A 44 -7.39 -36.93 0.03
N VAL A 45 -7.36 -37.14 -1.28
CA VAL A 45 -8.28 -36.45 -2.19
C VAL A 45 -9.70 -36.68 -1.69
N ASN A 46 -10.48 -35.62 -1.51
CA ASN A 46 -11.79 -35.71 -0.87
C ASN A 46 -12.83 -34.77 -1.49
N LEU A 47 -14.09 -35.22 -1.49
CA LEU A 47 -15.22 -34.49 -2.08
C LEU A 47 -15.47 -33.12 -1.44
N PRO A 48 -15.37 -32.92 -0.10
CA PRO A 48 -15.55 -31.61 0.50
C PRO A 48 -14.62 -30.53 -0.06
N MET A 49 -13.32 -30.82 -0.18
CA MET A 49 -12.35 -29.89 -0.76
C MET A 49 -12.58 -29.65 -2.25
N ILE A 50 -12.92 -30.69 -3.02
CA ILE A 50 -13.27 -30.56 -4.44
C ILE A 50 -14.47 -29.61 -4.61
N ARG A 51 -15.55 -29.85 -3.86
CA ARG A 51 -16.74 -29.01 -3.89
C ARG A 51 -16.42 -27.55 -3.58
N HIS A 52 -15.70 -27.30 -2.49
CA HIS A 52 -15.35 -25.93 -2.08
C HIS A 52 -14.48 -25.21 -3.11
N TRP A 53 -13.54 -25.92 -3.73
CA TRP A 53 -12.71 -25.37 -4.80
C TRP A 53 -13.58 -25.00 -6.01
N CYS A 54 -14.47 -25.90 -6.45
CA CYS A 54 -15.36 -25.66 -7.57
C CYS A 54 -16.30 -24.46 -7.33
N GLU A 55 -16.89 -24.36 -6.13
CA GLU A 55 -17.72 -23.22 -5.74
C GLU A 55 -16.94 -21.90 -5.80
N ALA A 56 -15.72 -21.87 -5.25
CA ALA A 56 -14.88 -20.67 -5.24
C ALA A 56 -14.42 -20.25 -6.64
N MET A 57 -14.14 -21.22 -7.51
CA MET A 57 -13.70 -20.98 -8.89
C MET A 57 -14.86 -20.75 -9.87
N GLY A 58 -16.10 -21.03 -9.45
CA GLY A 58 -17.28 -21.02 -10.33
C GLY A 58 -17.27 -22.15 -11.38
N ASP A 59 -16.51 -23.22 -11.15
CA ASP A 59 -16.42 -24.35 -12.08
C ASP A 59 -17.54 -25.36 -11.79
N THR A 60 -18.41 -25.56 -12.77
CA THR A 60 -19.62 -26.38 -12.65
C THR A 60 -19.54 -27.69 -13.44
N ASN A 61 -18.34 -28.09 -13.85
CA ASN A 61 -18.16 -29.32 -14.63
C ASN A 61 -18.70 -30.55 -13.86
N PRO A 62 -19.62 -31.32 -14.45
CA PRO A 62 -20.27 -32.45 -13.77
C PRO A 62 -19.28 -33.57 -13.38
N ALA A 63 -18.12 -33.67 -14.04
CA ALA A 63 -17.10 -34.66 -13.74
C ALA A 63 -16.52 -34.56 -12.32
N TYR A 64 -16.72 -33.42 -11.63
CA TYR A 64 -16.21 -33.18 -10.28
C TYR A 64 -17.22 -33.53 -9.18
N SER A 65 -18.36 -34.11 -9.54
CA SER A 65 -19.46 -34.40 -8.64
C SER A 65 -19.96 -35.84 -8.78
N GLY A 66 -20.61 -36.36 -7.73
CA GLY A 66 -21.16 -37.72 -7.73
C GLY A 66 -20.15 -38.81 -7.34
N PRO A 67 -20.54 -40.09 -7.46
CA PRO A 67 -19.76 -41.23 -6.97
C PRO A 67 -18.46 -41.46 -7.75
N ASP A 68 -18.42 -41.11 -9.04
CA ASP A 68 -17.26 -41.30 -9.93
C ASP A 68 -16.40 -40.03 -10.08
N ALA A 69 -16.61 -39.05 -9.19
CA ALA A 69 -15.97 -37.75 -9.26
C ALA A 69 -14.45 -37.86 -9.39
N VAL A 70 -13.89 -36.99 -10.22
CA VAL A 70 -12.45 -36.73 -10.27
C VAL A 70 -12.18 -35.35 -9.66
N ALA A 71 -11.00 -35.15 -9.08
CA ALA A 71 -10.59 -33.82 -8.69
C ALA A 71 -10.28 -32.99 -9.95
N PRO A 72 -10.68 -31.70 -9.99
CA PRO A 72 -10.22 -30.78 -11.02
C PRO A 72 -8.69 -30.85 -11.16
N PRO A 73 -8.13 -31.02 -12.38
CA PRO A 73 -6.68 -31.13 -12.56
C PRO A 73 -5.91 -29.95 -11.96
N THR A 74 -6.48 -28.75 -12.00
CA THR A 74 -5.95 -27.52 -11.40
C THR A 74 -5.83 -27.56 -9.87
N MET A 75 -6.44 -28.54 -9.20
CA MET A 75 -6.23 -28.80 -7.77
C MET A 75 -4.96 -29.60 -7.47
N LEU A 76 -4.17 -30.00 -8.47
CA LEU A 76 -2.99 -30.85 -8.28
C LEU A 76 -2.08 -30.38 -7.13
N GLN A 77 -1.78 -29.08 -7.06
CA GLN A 77 -0.97 -28.51 -5.96
C GLN A 77 -1.75 -28.37 -4.64
N ALA A 78 -3.08 -28.21 -4.67
CA ALA A 78 -3.88 -27.99 -3.47
C ALA A 78 -3.72 -29.11 -2.45
N TRP A 79 -3.55 -30.35 -2.92
CA TRP A 79 -3.34 -31.54 -2.08
C TRP A 79 -1.98 -31.61 -1.40
N THR A 80 -1.00 -30.83 -1.88
CA THR A 80 0.36 -30.79 -1.31
C THR A 80 0.62 -29.52 -0.50
N MET A 81 -0.35 -28.62 -0.39
CA MET A 81 -0.17 -27.35 0.32
C MET A 81 0.00 -27.54 1.82
N GLY A 82 0.99 -26.85 2.39
CA GLY A 82 1.18 -26.78 3.85
C GLY A 82 0.06 -26.09 4.63
N GLY A 83 -0.87 -25.37 3.99
CA GLY A 83 -1.95 -24.65 4.70
C GLY A 83 -1.42 -23.70 5.80
N LEU A 84 -2.24 -23.42 6.81
CA LEU A 84 -1.88 -22.49 7.89
C LEU A 84 -0.84 -23.05 8.87
N SER A 85 -0.78 -24.37 9.04
CA SER A 85 0.22 -25.02 9.90
C SER A 85 1.56 -25.29 9.22
N GLY A 86 1.73 -24.88 7.96
CA GLY A 86 2.96 -25.05 7.21
C GLY A 86 3.20 -26.47 6.68
N HIS A 87 4.33 -26.64 5.97
CA HIS A 87 4.77 -27.93 5.45
C HIS A 87 5.58 -28.68 6.49
N THR A 88 5.20 -29.92 6.79
CA THR A 88 5.95 -30.80 7.70
C THR A 88 7.11 -31.51 7.00
N ALA A 89 7.09 -31.62 5.67
CA ALA A 89 8.07 -32.37 4.87
C ALA A 89 9.12 -31.49 4.17
N ARG A 90 9.15 -30.19 4.48
CA ARG A 90 10.08 -29.23 3.87
C ARG A 90 11.49 -29.46 4.41
N THR A 91 12.46 -29.58 3.52
CA THR A 91 13.86 -29.80 3.89
C THR A 91 14.55 -28.49 4.27
N GLU A 92 15.55 -28.56 5.15
CA GLU A 92 16.41 -27.43 5.53
C GLU A 92 17.04 -26.72 4.32
N ALA A 93 17.43 -27.45 3.27
CA ALA A 93 18.11 -26.89 2.10
C ALA A 93 17.31 -25.78 1.38
N TYR A 94 15.97 -25.87 1.35
CA TYR A 94 15.15 -24.83 0.72
C TYR A 94 14.98 -23.61 1.63
N ASP A 95 14.91 -23.82 2.95
CA ASP A 95 14.86 -22.73 3.92
C ASP A 95 16.19 -21.97 4.00
N GLU A 96 17.31 -22.69 3.99
CA GLU A 96 18.66 -22.12 3.89
C GLU A 96 18.84 -21.31 2.61
N LEU A 97 18.34 -21.80 1.46
CA LEU A 97 18.39 -21.05 0.21
C LEU A 97 17.61 -19.73 0.31
N LEU A 98 16.39 -19.76 0.85
CA LEU A 98 15.59 -18.54 0.98
C LEU A 98 16.19 -17.57 2.01
N ALA A 99 16.72 -18.08 3.13
CA ALA A 99 17.40 -17.27 4.15
C ALA A 99 18.65 -16.60 3.58
N LEU A 100 19.44 -17.32 2.78
CA LEU A 100 20.61 -16.75 2.09
C LEU A 100 20.23 -15.62 1.13
N LEU A 101 19.08 -15.76 0.44
CA LEU A 101 18.55 -14.70 -0.42
C LEU A 101 18.06 -13.49 0.40
N ASP A 102 17.44 -13.72 1.55
CA ASP A 102 17.00 -12.67 2.47
C ASP A 102 18.20 -11.88 3.05
N GLU A 103 19.24 -12.58 3.49
CA GLU A 103 20.50 -11.98 3.94
C GLU A 103 21.20 -11.16 2.85
N ALA A 104 21.01 -11.54 1.58
CA ALA A 104 21.47 -10.78 0.42
C ALA A 104 20.57 -9.59 0.05
N GLY A 105 19.56 -9.27 0.87
CA GLY A 105 18.63 -8.16 0.72
C GLY A 105 17.42 -8.45 -0.17
N CYS A 106 17.24 -9.69 -0.64
CA CYS A 106 16.12 -10.10 -1.48
C CYS A 106 14.92 -10.56 -0.64
N THR A 107 14.34 -9.62 0.12
CA THR A 107 13.33 -9.89 1.16
C THR A 107 11.91 -10.08 0.63
N ALA A 108 11.62 -9.63 -0.59
CA ALA A 108 10.33 -9.82 -1.22
C ALA A 108 10.33 -11.05 -2.13
N VAL A 109 9.16 -11.67 -2.27
CA VAL A 109 8.95 -12.84 -3.14
C VAL A 109 7.69 -12.66 -3.97
N VAL A 110 7.74 -13.08 -5.23
CA VAL A 110 6.56 -13.15 -6.10
C VAL A 110 6.65 -14.40 -6.96
N ALA A 111 5.52 -15.07 -7.19
CA ALA A 111 5.43 -16.15 -8.16
C ALA A 111 5.41 -15.55 -9.58
N THR A 112 6.22 -16.07 -10.49
CA THR A 112 6.31 -15.56 -11.87
C THR A 112 5.78 -16.55 -12.89
N ASP A 113 5.98 -17.84 -12.67
CA ASP A 113 5.59 -18.88 -13.62
C ASP A 113 5.10 -20.14 -12.88
N CYS A 114 4.10 -20.80 -13.45
CA CYS A 114 3.53 -22.05 -12.98
C CYS A 114 3.21 -22.92 -14.19
N GLU A 115 3.88 -24.08 -14.30
CA GLU A 115 3.63 -25.09 -15.32
C GLU A 115 3.17 -26.37 -14.62
N GLN A 116 2.05 -26.94 -15.07
CA GLN A 116 1.54 -28.21 -14.54
C GLN A 116 1.32 -29.19 -15.70
N GLU A 117 1.76 -30.43 -15.49
CA GLU A 117 1.48 -31.55 -16.38
C GLU A 117 0.62 -32.56 -15.65
N TYR A 118 -0.50 -32.95 -16.26
CA TYR A 118 -1.48 -33.87 -15.66
C TYR A 118 -1.38 -35.22 -16.37
N VAL A 119 -0.84 -36.23 -15.67
CA VAL A 119 -0.63 -37.57 -16.24
C VAL A 119 -1.87 -38.43 -16.07
N ARG A 120 -2.52 -38.34 -14.91
CA ARG A 120 -3.80 -39.03 -14.64
C ARG A 120 -4.72 -38.20 -13.75
N PRO A 121 -6.05 -38.39 -13.83
CA PRO A 121 -6.96 -37.78 -12.89
C PRO A 121 -6.76 -38.34 -11.48
N LEU A 122 -6.93 -37.45 -10.50
CA LEU A 122 -6.99 -37.80 -9.08
C LEU A 122 -8.43 -38.12 -8.69
N ARG A 123 -8.62 -39.11 -7.81
CA ARG A 123 -9.94 -39.56 -7.37
C ARG A 123 -10.09 -39.48 -5.85
N PRO A 124 -11.30 -39.23 -5.32
CA PRO A 124 -11.55 -39.30 -3.88
C PRO A 124 -11.02 -40.61 -3.28
N GLY A 125 -10.26 -40.50 -2.20
CA GLY A 125 -9.56 -41.61 -1.54
C GLY A 125 -8.09 -41.77 -1.95
N ASP A 126 -7.63 -41.13 -3.03
CA ASP A 126 -6.22 -41.15 -3.42
C ASP A 126 -5.36 -40.50 -2.32
N GLU A 127 -4.39 -41.26 -1.78
CA GLU A 127 -3.36 -40.72 -0.90
C GLU A 127 -2.25 -40.08 -1.72
N ILE A 128 -1.99 -38.80 -1.45
CA ILE A 128 -1.03 -38.00 -2.21
C ILE A 128 0.35 -38.03 -1.54
N THR A 129 1.37 -38.35 -2.31
CA THR A 129 2.77 -38.18 -1.92
C THR A 129 3.51 -37.32 -2.94
N PHE A 130 4.56 -36.63 -2.52
CA PHE A 130 5.32 -35.76 -3.41
C PHE A 130 6.80 -35.66 -3.03
N ASP A 131 7.62 -35.45 -4.04
CA ASP A 131 8.99 -34.96 -3.88
C ASP A 131 9.13 -33.64 -4.61
N THR A 132 9.99 -32.77 -4.09
CA THR A 132 10.30 -31.49 -4.73
C THR A 132 11.81 -31.34 -4.80
N VAL A 133 12.31 -30.88 -5.94
CA VAL A 133 13.71 -30.54 -6.16
C VAL A 133 13.84 -29.06 -6.50
N ILE A 134 14.93 -28.44 -6.04
CA ILE A 134 15.36 -27.12 -6.53
C ILE A 134 15.95 -27.35 -7.92
N GLU A 135 15.15 -27.12 -8.96
CA GLU A 135 15.52 -27.42 -10.35
C GLU A 135 16.57 -26.44 -10.86
N SER A 136 16.41 -25.15 -10.57
CA SER A 136 17.39 -24.13 -10.95
C SER A 136 17.31 -22.87 -10.08
N VAL A 137 18.45 -22.20 -9.95
CA VAL A 137 18.58 -20.83 -9.45
C VAL A 137 19.26 -20.00 -10.53
N SER A 138 18.61 -18.92 -10.96
CA SER A 138 19.16 -18.05 -12.01
C SER A 138 20.32 -17.22 -11.49
N GLU A 139 21.07 -16.61 -12.41
CA GLU A 139 21.91 -15.46 -12.09
C GLU A 139 21.06 -14.27 -11.60
N ARG A 140 21.72 -13.26 -11.05
CA ARG A 140 21.06 -12.02 -10.63
C ARG A 140 20.41 -11.32 -11.83
N LYS A 141 19.11 -11.02 -11.74
CA LYS A 141 18.37 -10.29 -12.78
C LYS A 141 17.76 -9.01 -12.22
N ARG A 142 17.78 -7.94 -13.03
CA ARG A 142 17.07 -6.69 -12.76
C ARG A 142 15.70 -6.75 -13.44
N THR A 143 14.65 -6.53 -12.65
CA THR A 143 13.25 -6.51 -13.11
C THR A 143 12.60 -5.17 -12.78
N LYS A 144 11.34 -4.98 -13.18
CA LYS A 144 10.54 -3.80 -12.78
C LYS A 144 10.24 -3.77 -11.27
N LEU A 145 10.13 -4.93 -10.63
CA LEU A 145 9.82 -5.04 -9.20
C LEU A 145 11.07 -4.82 -8.33
N GLY A 146 12.24 -5.09 -8.90
CA GLY A 146 13.51 -4.99 -8.18
C GLY A 146 14.58 -5.89 -8.76
N THR A 147 15.72 -5.95 -8.10
CA THR A 147 16.83 -6.83 -8.50
C THR A 147 16.84 -8.06 -7.61
N GLY A 148 16.93 -9.25 -8.20
CA GLY A 148 16.78 -10.50 -7.48
C GLY A 148 17.22 -11.73 -8.27
N TYR A 149 16.81 -12.90 -7.79
CA TYR A 149 17.12 -14.21 -8.36
C TYR A 149 15.83 -15.00 -8.56
N PHE A 150 15.75 -15.72 -9.67
CA PHE A 150 14.67 -16.68 -9.90
C PHE A 150 15.04 -18.03 -9.32
N VAL A 151 14.12 -18.62 -8.57
CA VAL A 151 14.25 -19.99 -8.05
C VAL A 151 13.13 -20.81 -8.67
N THR A 152 13.50 -21.87 -9.37
CA THR A 152 12.56 -22.80 -9.99
C THR A 152 12.59 -24.11 -9.20
N THR A 153 11.45 -24.55 -8.72
CA THR A 153 11.27 -25.86 -8.11
C THR A 153 10.45 -26.75 -9.04
N ARG A 154 10.75 -28.05 -9.03
CA ARG A 154 9.94 -29.06 -9.72
C ARG A 154 9.46 -30.07 -8.70
N MET A 155 8.16 -30.27 -8.65
CA MET A 155 7.49 -31.22 -7.80
C MET A 155 6.92 -32.36 -8.64
N ASN A 156 7.17 -33.60 -8.21
CA ASN A 156 6.49 -34.78 -8.73
C ASN A 156 5.44 -35.21 -7.72
N ILE A 157 4.20 -35.26 -8.14
CA ILE A 157 3.05 -35.58 -7.29
C ILE A 157 2.56 -36.96 -7.69
N ARG A 158 2.45 -37.84 -6.71
CA ARG A 158 2.03 -39.23 -6.85
C ARG A 158 0.75 -39.48 -6.07
N ALA A 159 -0.05 -40.40 -6.58
CA ALA A 159 -1.24 -40.89 -5.91
C ALA A 159 -1.17 -42.42 -5.88
N GLY A 160 -1.20 -43.00 -4.68
CA GLY A 160 -0.98 -44.44 -4.51
C GLY A 160 0.40 -44.94 -4.99
N GLY A 161 1.42 -44.07 -4.99
CA GLY A 161 2.78 -44.40 -5.44
C GLY A 161 3.02 -44.23 -6.95
N GLU A 162 2.00 -43.96 -7.75
CA GLU A 162 2.11 -43.71 -9.19
C GLU A 162 2.09 -42.23 -9.52
N LEU A 163 2.85 -41.80 -10.54
CA LEU A 163 2.90 -40.40 -10.96
C LEU A 163 1.52 -39.91 -11.42
N ALA A 164 1.01 -38.89 -10.75
CA ALA A 164 -0.26 -38.24 -11.07
C ALA A 164 -0.05 -36.95 -11.89
N GLY A 165 1.01 -36.22 -11.58
CA GLY A 165 1.37 -35.02 -12.33
C GLY A 165 2.68 -34.41 -11.89
N THR A 166 3.14 -33.42 -12.66
CA THR A 166 4.30 -32.61 -12.32
C THR A 166 3.89 -31.15 -12.17
N HIS A 167 4.57 -30.44 -11.28
CA HIS A 167 4.35 -29.02 -11.04
C HIS A 167 5.69 -28.31 -10.99
N ARG A 168 5.98 -27.49 -11.99
CA ARG A 168 7.16 -26.63 -12.02
C ARG A 168 6.74 -25.21 -11.67
N PHE A 169 7.34 -24.69 -10.62
CA PHE A 169 6.98 -23.39 -10.06
C PHE A 169 8.20 -22.49 -9.99
N ARG A 170 8.07 -21.27 -10.50
CA ARG A 170 9.14 -20.28 -10.47
C ARG A 170 8.73 -19.08 -9.63
N ILE A 171 9.59 -18.73 -8.69
CA ILE A 171 9.49 -17.51 -7.90
C ILE A 171 10.65 -16.57 -8.23
N LEU A 172 10.42 -15.27 -8.06
CA LEU A 172 11.45 -14.25 -7.98
C LEU A 172 11.59 -13.80 -6.51
N LYS A 173 12.75 -14.05 -5.89
CA LYS A 173 13.15 -13.40 -4.64
C LYS A 173 13.93 -12.16 -4.99
N TYR A 174 13.49 -10.98 -4.56
CA TYR A 174 14.05 -9.71 -5.00
C TYR A 174 14.12 -8.66 -3.89
N ALA A 175 15.08 -7.75 -4.04
CA ALA A 175 15.15 -6.52 -3.27
C ALA A 175 14.15 -5.53 -3.91
N PRO A 176 13.08 -5.11 -3.20
CA PRO A 176 12.10 -4.18 -3.76
C PRO A 176 12.78 -2.92 -4.28
N ALA A 177 12.46 -2.53 -5.52
CA ALA A 177 12.84 -1.21 -5.99
C ALA A 177 12.17 -0.18 -5.08
N HIS A 178 12.96 0.67 -4.42
CA HIS A 178 12.43 1.80 -3.66
C HIS A 178 11.79 2.77 -4.67
N ARG A 179 10.50 2.57 -4.94
CA ARG A 179 9.70 3.53 -5.66
C ARG A 179 9.24 4.54 -4.60
N PRO A 180 9.74 5.80 -4.62
CA PRO A 180 9.18 6.81 -3.74
C PRO A 180 7.69 6.87 -4.05
N GLU A 181 6.89 6.59 -3.02
CA GLU A 181 5.44 6.65 -3.12
C GLU A 181 5.11 8.12 -3.39
N LYS A 182 4.70 8.43 -4.63
CA LYS A 182 4.25 9.78 -4.96
C LYS A 182 2.95 9.99 -4.20
N LYS A 183 3.00 10.78 -3.12
CA LYS A 183 1.79 11.26 -2.46
C LYS A 183 0.87 11.85 -3.53
N PRO A 184 -0.37 11.37 -3.65
CA PRO A 184 -1.30 11.95 -4.61
C PRO A 184 -1.49 13.45 -4.29
N PRO A 185 -1.74 14.27 -5.32
CA PRO A 185 -1.92 15.71 -5.16
C PRO A 185 -3.12 16.02 -4.26
N ARG A 186 -3.19 17.25 -3.76
CA ARG A 186 -4.35 17.69 -2.97
C ARG A 186 -5.62 17.67 -3.83
N PRO A 187 -6.78 17.25 -3.29
CA PRO A 187 -8.03 17.35 -4.02
C PRO A 187 -8.31 18.78 -4.45
N HIS A 188 -8.64 18.97 -5.72
CA HIS A 188 -8.99 20.29 -6.25
C HIS A 188 -10.38 20.69 -5.75
N PRO A 189 -10.59 21.97 -5.37
CA PRO A 189 -11.91 22.44 -4.99
C PRO A 189 -12.92 22.34 -6.13
N VAL A 190 -14.17 21.99 -5.81
CA VAL A 190 -15.28 22.06 -6.77
C VAL A 190 -15.71 23.52 -6.90
N VAL A 191 -15.34 24.14 -8.03
CA VAL A 191 -15.70 25.53 -8.35
C VAL A 191 -16.95 25.56 -9.21
N ASN A 192 -17.93 26.38 -8.83
CA ASN A 192 -19.16 26.63 -9.57
C ASN A 192 -19.42 28.14 -9.67
N ARG A 193 -20.53 28.52 -10.32
CA ARG A 193 -20.90 29.94 -10.51
C ARG A 193 -20.99 30.72 -9.20
N ASP A 194 -21.48 30.10 -8.13
CA ASP A 194 -21.82 30.79 -6.88
C ASP A 194 -20.61 30.96 -5.95
N ASN A 195 -19.56 30.16 -6.12
CA ASN A 195 -18.33 30.23 -5.31
C ASN A 195 -17.08 30.65 -6.10
N ALA A 196 -17.19 30.91 -7.41
CA ALA A 196 -16.06 31.29 -8.26
C ALA A 196 -15.31 32.52 -7.72
N GLY A 197 -16.04 33.57 -7.28
CA GLY A 197 -15.44 34.78 -6.74
C GLY A 197 -14.63 34.56 -5.46
N PHE A 198 -15.02 33.61 -4.61
CA PHE A 198 -14.23 33.20 -3.46
C PHE A 198 -12.88 32.61 -3.90
N TRP A 199 -12.90 31.67 -4.85
CA TRP A 199 -11.69 31.01 -5.33
C TRP A 199 -10.79 31.95 -6.14
N ASP A 200 -11.34 32.92 -6.86
CA ASP A 200 -10.56 33.98 -7.51
C ASP A 200 -9.86 34.86 -6.49
N GLY A 201 -10.53 35.22 -5.39
CA GLY A 201 -9.90 35.88 -4.25
C GLY A 201 -8.74 35.06 -3.68
N VAL A 202 -8.98 33.77 -3.41
CA VAL A 202 -7.94 32.85 -2.89
C VAL A 202 -6.71 32.79 -3.80
N ARG A 203 -6.90 32.70 -5.13
CA ARG A 203 -5.80 32.71 -6.10
C ARG A 203 -4.99 34.02 -6.07
N GLN A 204 -5.66 35.13 -5.74
CA GLN A 204 -5.04 36.45 -5.56
C GLN A 204 -4.53 36.68 -4.13
N HIS A 205 -4.56 35.66 -3.26
CA HIS A 205 -4.19 35.75 -1.84
C HIS A 205 -5.06 36.74 -1.05
N ARG A 206 -6.35 36.80 -1.36
CA ARG A 206 -7.36 37.66 -0.70
C ARG A 206 -8.52 36.81 -0.22
N LEU A 207 -8.78 36.80 1.09
CA LEU A 207 -9.91 36.06 1.64
C LEU A 207 -11.16 36.93 1.59
N LEU A 208 -12.00 36.73 0.59
CA LEU A 208 -13.21 37.53 0.38
C LEU A 208 -14.43 36.88 1.07
N ILE A 209 -15.12 37.68 1.89
CA ILE A 209 -16.37 37.34 2.54
C ILE A 209 -17.51 38.02 1.79
N GLN A 210 -18.54 37.25 1.47
CA GLN A 210 -19.70 37.77 0.74
C GLN A 210 -20.55 38.64 1.67
N ARG A 211 -20.95 39.82 1.21
CA ARG A 211 -21.78 40.78 1.95
C ARG A 211 -23.03 41.12 1.15
N CYS A 212 -24.20 41.10 1.80
CA CYS A 212 -25.45 41.52 1.18
C CYS A 212 -25.44 43.03 0.87
N ALA A 213 -25.81 43.41 -0.36
CA ALA A 213 -25.87 44.83 -0.74
C ALA A 213 -26.98 45.60 -0.02
N ASP A 214 -28.06 44.92 0.38
CA ASP A 214 -29.24 45.57 0.96
C ASP A 214 -29.20 45.65 2.50
N CYS A 215 -28.79 44.57 3.16
CA CYS A 215 -28.80 44.47 4.64
C CYS A 215 -27.42 44.39 5.27
N ALA A 216 -26.35 44.45 4.47
CA ALA A 216 -24.94 44.35 4.90
C ALA A 216 -24.56 43.06 5.66
N ALA A 217 -25.44 42.04 5.71
CA ALA A 217 -25.14 40.77 6.35
C ALA A 217 -23.97 40.05 5.65
N LEU A 218 -22.96 39.68 6.45
CA LEU A 218 -21.82 38.87 5.99
C LEU A 218 -22.18 37.39 6.00
N ARG A 219 -21.66 36.63 5.03
CA ARG A 219 -21.91 35.19 4.94
C ARG A 219 -20.72 34.41 4.41
N PHE A 220 -20.56 33.22 4.99
CA PHE A 220 -19.70 32.16 4.50
C PHE A 220 -20.33 30.81 4.90
N PRO A 221 -20.40 29.80 4.03
CA PRO A 221 -19.96 29.78 2.63
C PRO A 221 -20.70 30.75 1.71
N TRP A 222 -20.16 30.99 0.51
CA TRP A 222 -20.83 31.81 -0.51
C TRP A 222 -22.11 31.13 -1.00
N LEU A 223 -23.18 31.92 -1.12
CA LEU A 223 -24.51 31.49 -1.53
C LEU A 223 -25.15 32.51 -2.50
N PRO A 224 -26.04 32.07 -3.41
CA PRO A 224 -26.63 32.92 -4.45
C PRO A 224 -27.60 33.99 -3.92
N GLY A 225 -28.02 33.92 -2.65
CA GLY A 225 -28.92 34.89 -2.04
C GLY A 225 -28.69 35.06 -0.55
N CYS A 226 -29.17 36.18 0.01
CA CYS A 226 -29.06 36.49 1.42
C CYS A 226 -30.08 35.69 2.25
N GLY A 227 -29.60 34.89 3.21
CA GLY A 227 -30.46 34.15 4.15
C GLY A 227 -31.22 35.04 5.15
N SER A 228 -30.88 36.33 5.26
CA SER A 228 -31.52 37.27 6.19
C SER A 228 -32.66 38.07 5.54
N CYS A 229 -32.48 38.59 4.32
CA CYS A 229 -33.47 39.44 3.65
C CYS A 229 -33.94 38.92 2.28
N GLY A 230 -33.34 37.84 1.75
CA GLY A 230 -33.70 37.26 0.45
C GLY A 230 -33.10 37.97 -0.77
N SER A 231 -32.34 39.05 -0.58
CA SER A 231 -31.71 39.78 -1.70
C SER A 231 -30.73 38.90 -2.50
N PRO A 232 -30.76 38.94 -3.84
CA PRO A 232 -29.77 38.28 -4.68
C PRO A 232 -28.50 39.11 -4.86
N ASP A 233 -28.51 40.38 -4.43
CA ASP A 233 -27.42 41.33 -4.67
C ASP A 233 -26.39 41.29 -3.54
N TRP A 234 -25.12 41.28 -3.92
CA TRP A 234 -24.01 41.20 -2.99
C TRP A 234 -22.74 41.83 -3.53
N ASP A 235 -21.92 42.29 -2.61
CA ASP A 235 -20.53 42.65 -2.83
C ASP A 235 -19.63 41.81 -1.90
N THR A 236 -18.37 42.21 -1.74
CA THR A 236 -17.40 41.49 -0.91
C THR A 236 -16.68 42.43 0.03
N VAL A 237 -16.37 41.93 1.22
CA VAL A 237 -15.38 42.53 2.12
C VAL A 237 -14.17 41.60 2.21
N GLU A 238 -12.98 42.16 2.30
CA GLU A 238 -11.77 41.38 2.52
C GLU A 238 -11.59 41.14 4.03
N ALA A 239 -11.41 39.88 4.40
CA ALA A 239 -11.18 39.51 5.79
C ALA A 239 -9.82 40.03 6.27
N THR A 240 -9.75 40.44 7.53
CA THR A 240 -8.49 40.78 8.21
C THR A 240 -7.50 39.61 8.27
N GLY A 241 -8.03 38.39 8.16
CA GLY A 241 -7.28 37.15 8.30
C GLY A 241 -7.08 36.71 9.75
N GLU A 242 -7.66 37.41 10.73
CA GLU A 242 -7.57 37.04 12.15
C GLU A 242 -8.80 36.24 12.58
N GLY A 243 -8.58 35.17 13.34
CA GLY A 243 -9.66 34.34 13.86
C GLY A 243 -9.27 33.50 15.06
N THR A 244 -10.21 32.71 15.54
CA THR A 244 -10.00 31.76 16.64
C THR A 244 -10.54 30.38 16.29
N VAL A 245 -9.93 29.33 16.83
CA VAL A 245 -10.44 27.96 16.68
C VAL A 245 -11.75 27.83 17.44
N TYR A 246 -12.87 27.78 16.73
CA TYR A 246 -14.19 27.56 17.35
C TYR A 246 -14.39 26.09 17.72
N SER A 247 -14.02 25.18 16.82
CA SER A 247 -14.04 23.73 17.04
C SER A 247 -13.03 23.04 16.12
N TYR A 248 -12.63 21.80 16.42
CA TYR A 248 -11.71 21.04 15.57
C TYR A 248 -11.91 19.53 15.71
N VAL A 249 -11.46 18.80 14.69
CA VAL A 249 -11.33 17.34 14.68
C VAL A 249 -9.91 16.96 14.28
N VAL A 250 -9.42 15.83 14.81
CA VAL A 250 -8.13 15.24 14.41
C VAL A 250 -8.41 13.95 13.65
N MET A 251 -7.96 13.90 12.40
CA MET A 251 -8.15 12.72 11.55
C MET A 251 -7.02 11.72 11.78
N HIS A 252 -7.34 10.56 12.36
CA HIS A 252 -6.37 9.47 12.61
C HIS A 252 -6.50 8.32 11.60
N HIS A 253 -7.72 7.87 11.30
CA HIS A 253 -7.98 6.72 10.43
C HIS A 253 -9.39 6.80 9.80
N PRO A 254 -9.57 6.36 8.53
CA PRO A 254 -8.54 5.90 7.60
C PRO A 254 -7.63 7.03 7.10
N PRO A 255 -6.36 6.74 6.78
CA PRO A 255 -5.47 7.73 6.18
C PRO A 255 -6.04 8.17 4.83
N PHE A 256 -6.10 9.48 4.60
CA PHE A 256 -6.43 10.00 3.28
C PHE A 256 -5.12 10.22 2.50
N PRO A 257 -4.91 9.60 1.33
CA PRO A 257 -3.62 9.57 0.65
C PRO A 257 -2.94 10.94 0.40
N ALA A 258 -3.73 12.02 0.26
CA ALA A 258 -3.22 13.37 0.02
C ALA A 258 -2.79 14.15 1.29
N PHE A 259 -2.93 13.55 2.48
CA PHE A 259 -2.60 14.17 3.76
C PHE A 259 -1.71 13.25 4.60
N ASP A 260 -0.91 13.85 5.48
CA ASP A 260 -0.11 13.14 6.47
C ASP A 260 -0.91 13.02 7.78
N PRO A 261 -1.46 11.84 8.12
CA PRO A 261 -2.15 11.65 9.39
C PRO A 261 -1.14 11.50 10.55
N PRO A 262 -1.53 11.90 11.77
CA PRO A 262 -2.75 12.65 12.10
C PRO A 262 -2.64 14.15 11.80
N TYR A 263 -3.73 14.73 11.28
CA TYR A 263 -3.83 16.18 11.00
C TYR A 263 -5.14 16.77 11.53
N ALA A 264 -5.10 18.06 11.89
CA ALA A 264 -6.26 18.79 12.39
C ALA A 264 -7.01 19.54 11.28
N VAL A 265 -8.33 19.49 11.34
CA VAL A 265 -9.26 20.33 10.57
C VAL A 265 -10.09 21.10 11.58
N ALA A 266 -10.12 22.43 11.43
CA ALA A 266 -10.78 23.32 12.37
C ALA A 266 -11.88 24.14 11.69
N LEU A 267 -12.92 24.41 12.46
CA LEU A 267 -13.88 25.47 12.19
C LEU A 267 -13.34 26.74 12.86
N ILE A 268 -12.97 27.72 12.05
CA ILE A 268 -12.39 29.00 12.48
C ILE A 268 -13.50 30.04 12.53
N GLU A 269 -13.62 30.74 13.64
CA GLU A 269 -14.45 31.95 13.75
C GLU A 269 -13.56 33.16 13.45
N LEU A 270 -13.84 33.82 12.34
CA LEU A 270 -13.15 35.04 11.92
C LEU A 270 -13.62 36.23 12.75
N THR A 271 -12.80 37.27 12.83
CA THR A 271 -13.15 38.52 13.55
C THR A 271 -14.39 39.20 12.96
N GLU A 272 -14.68 39.00 11.68
CA GLU A 272 -15.90 39.47 11.02
C GLU A 272 -17.17 38.69 11.43
N GLY A 273 -17.04 37.61 12.21
CA GLY A 273 -18.15 36.84 12.79
C GLY A 273 -18.64 35.66 11.94
N VAL A 274 -18.10 35.48 10.73
CA VAL A 274 -18.36 34.27 9.91
C VAL A 274 -17.44 33.13 10.32
N ARG A 275 -17.84 31.89 10.00
CA ARG A 275 -17.02 30.70 10.28
C ARG A 275 -16.59 29.99 9.02
N MET A 276 -15.35 29.49 9.01
CA MET A 276 -14.74 28.82 7.87
C MET A 276 -14.05 27.53 8.29
N ILE A 277 -14.21 26.46 7.50
CA ILE A 277 -13.47 25.21 7.70
C ILE A 277 -12.11 25.32 7.03
N SER A 278 -11.04 24.99 7.75
CA SER A 278 -9.68 25.02 7.25
C SER A 278 -8.73 24.12 8.04
N ASN A 279 -7.57 23.80 7.47
CA ASN A 279 -6.47 23.20 8.22
C ASN A 279 -5.83 24.22 9.18
N ILE A 280 -5.34 23.71 10.31
CA ILE A 280 -4.43 24.43 11.22
C ILE A 280 -3.00 24.01 10.93
N VAL A 281 -2.11 24.99 10.75
CA VAL A 281 -0.68 24.78 10.50
C VAL A 281 0.18 25.49 11.57
N GLY A 282 1.46 25.16 11.62
CA GLY A 282 2.41 25.77 12.57
C GLY A 282 2.34 25.23 14.00
N VAL A 283 1.50 24.22 14.27
CA VAL A 283 1.39 23.54 15.56
C VAL A 283 1.07 22.06 15.35
N PRO A 284 1.60 21.13 16.16
CA PRO A 284 1.18 19.74 16.15
C PRO A 284 -0.33 19.57 16.41
N HIS A 285 -0.93 18.55 15.80
CA HIS A 285 -2.38 18.29 15.88
C HIS A 285 -2.89 18.14 17.33
N ASP A 286 -2.08 17.55 18.21
CA ASP A 286 -2.37 17.31 19.63
C ASP A 286 -2.28 18.56 20.51
N ARG A 287 -1.86 19.69 19.93
CA ARG A 287 -1.73 21.02 20.57
C ARG A 287 -2.75 22.04 20.05
N VAL A 288 -3.62 21.64 19.11
CA VAL A 288 -4.77 22.46 18.69
C VAL A 288 -5.81 22.50 19.81
N ARG A 289 -6.31 23.69 20.16
CA ARG A 289 -7.28 23.90 21.25
C ARG A 289 -8.35 24.89 20.81
N ILE A 290 -9.57 24.73 21.33
CA ILE A 290 -10.65 25.70 21.17
C ILE A 290 -10.23 27.04 21.79
N GLY A 291 -10.57 28.14 21.13
CA GLY A 291 -10.22 29.51 21.51
C GLY A 291 -8.80 29.92 21.11
N ARG A 292 -7.98 29.03 20.52
CA ARG A 292 -6.63 29.37 20.09
C ARG A 292 -6.67 30.44 18.98
N PRO A 293 -5.92 31.55 19.11
CA PRO A 293 -5.81 32.54 18.05
C PRO A 293 -5.06 31.99 16.84
N VAL A 294 -5.54 32.32 15.65
CA VAL A 294 -4.98 31.88 14.38
C VAL A 294 -4.95 33.03 13.38
N ARG A 295 -4.04 32.94 12.41
CA ARG A 295 -3.90 33.92 11.32
C ARG A 295 -3.91 33.22 9.97
N LEU A 296 -4.61 33.81 9.02
CA LEU A 296 -4.71 33.36 7.64
C LEU A 296 -3.33 33.32 6.98
N GLU A 297 -3.10 32.26 6.23
CA GLU A 297 -1.96 32.06 5.33
C GLU A 297 -2.47 31.39 4.05
N PHE A 298 -1.89 31.72 2.91
CA PHE A 298 -2.19 31.03 1.65
C PHE A 298 -1.09 30.03 1.34
N GLN A 299 -1.45 28.75 1.25
CA GLN A 299 -0.51 27.68 0.89
C GLN A 299 -0.78 27.18 -0.52
N ARG A 300 0.28 27.17 -1.33
CA ARG A 300 0.29 26.57 -2.65
C ARG A 300 0.68 25.10 -2.52
N TYR A 301 -0.15 24.20 -3.03
CA TYR A 301 0.11 22.75 -3.04
C TYR A 301 0.61 22.25 -4.40
N ASP A 302 0.20 22.91 -5.49
CA ASP A 302 0.69 22.70 -6.86
C ASP A 302 0.42 23.98 -7.69
N ASP A 303 0.60 23.92 -9.02
CA ASP A 303 0.45 25.08 -9.91
C ASP A 303 -0.99 25.62 -9.99
N GLU A 304 -2.00 24.79 -9.65
CA GLU A 304 -3.41 25.14 -9.77
C GLU A 304 -4.10 25.34 -8.41
N VAL A 305 -3.57 24.73 -7.35
CA VAL A 305 -4.19 24.67 -6.02
C VAL A 305 -3.47 25.59 -5.03
N VAL A 306 -4.13 26.70 -4.71
CA VAL A 306 -3.83 27.55 -3.55
C VAL A 306 -5.01 27.44 -2.58
N LEU A 307 -4.75 27.18 -1.30
CA LEU A 307 -5.78 27.10 -0.27
C LEU A 307 -5.49 28.11 0.86
N PRO A 308 -6.52 28.78 1.39
CA PRO A 308 -6.42 29.48 2.66
C PRO A 308 -6.30 28.45 3.79
N VAL A 309 -5.23 28.56 4.57
CA VAL A 309 -4.99 27.81 5.79
C VAL A 309 -4.84 28.77 6.97
N PHE A 310 -4.90 28.26 8.20
CA PHE A 310 -4.75 29.10 9.39
C PHE A 310 -3.55 28.65 10.21
N ARG A 311 -2.57 29.53 10.35
CA ARG A 311 -1.43 29.30 11.22
C ARG A 311 -1.81 29.63 12.66
N ALA A 312 -1.54 28.70 13.57
CA ALA A 312 -1.63 28.96 15.00
C ALA A 312 -0.67 30.08 15.40
N ALA A 313 -1.17 31.09 16.12
CA ALA A 313 -0.28 32.06 16.76
C ALA A 313 0.55 31.36 17.85
N GLU A 314 1.75 31.90 18.09
CA GLU A 314 2.59 31.47 19.21
C GLU A 314 1.83 31.67 20.53
N GLU A 315 1.91 30.69 21.42
CA GLU A 315 1.34 30.84 22.75
C GLU A 315 2.14 31.92 23.49
N PRO A 316 1.51 32.96 24.06
CA PRO A 316 2.21 33.81 25.01
C PRO A 316 2.68 32.92 26.18
N GLU A 317 3.98 32.95 26.47
CA GLU A 317 4.58 32.23 27.59
C GLU A 317 3.77 32.51 28.87
N GLY A 318 3.14 31.46 29.45
CA GLY A 318 2.60 31.56 30.82
C GLY A 318 1.15 31.14 31.07
N ARG A 319 0.42 30.50 30.14
CA ARG A 319 -0.87 29.86 30.48
C ARG A 319 -0.81 28.34 30.44
N THR A 320 -0.30 27.78 31.52
CA THR A 320 -0.46 26.36 31.86
C THR A 320 -1.93 26.10 32.16
N TYR A 321 -2.68 25.55 31.20
CA TYR A 321 -3.98 24.97 31.51
C TYR A 321 -3.76 23.64 32.21
N ALA A 322 -4.16 23.56 33.47
CA ALA A 322 -4.14 22.32 34.24
C ALA A 322 -5.03 21.27 33.55
N THR A 323 -4.42 20.18 33.13
CA THR A 323 -5.13 18.97 32.67
C THR A 323 -5.92 18.41 33.84
N ARG A 324 -7.24 18.26 33.68
CA ARG A 324 -8.07 17.35 34.47
C ARG A 324 -8.24 16.05 33.69
#